data_AF-A0A3R8T8C8-F1
#
_entry.id   AF-A0A3R8T8C8-F1
#
_cell.length_a   1.000
_cell.length_b   1.000
_cell.length_c   1.000
_cell.angle_alpha   90.00
_cell.angle_beta   90.00
_cell.angle_gamma   90.00
#
_symmetry.space_group_name_H-M   'P 1'
#
loop_
_entity.id
_entity.type
_entity.pdbx_description
1 polymer ?
#
loop_
_entity_poly.entity_id
_entity_poly.type
_entity_poly.pdbx_seq_one_letter_code
_entity_poly.pdbx_strand_id
1 'polypeptide(L)'
;MLERLRTALAALARDHAPVTVAALARAARVSRTFLYQNQQARALIEQTTRSSRTPSAIAASNRTQPVWKERALNAEDALAQAQREIRTQRTHIAELLGKIRDLEHDLPEGSLQRLVTENTTLKQQARQLTQENQRIQERLASARQNNRFMDKRIADLEAHLAPYLTAPSTPTTP
;
A
#
# COMPACT_ATOMS: atom_id res chain seq x y z
N MET A 1 -53.45 52.33 3.75
CA MET A 1 -52.76 51.04 4.02
C MET A 1 -51.25 51.11 3.72
N LEU A 2 -50.83 51.76 2.63
CA LEU A 2 -49.40 51.92 2.30
C LEU A 2 -48.61 52.77 3.34
N GLU A 3 -49.22 53.81 3.90
CA GLU A 3 -48.62 54.59 5.00
C GLU A 3 -48.36 53.76 6.28
N ARG A 4 -49.20 52.76 6.54
CA ARG A 4 -49.00 51.81 7.65
C ARG A 4 -47.83 50.86 7.39
N LEU A 5 -47.58 50.52 6.11
CA LEU A 5 -46.41 49.75 5.72
C LEU A 5 -45.12 50.57 5.82
N ARG A 6 -45.15 51.85 5.41
CA ARG A 6 -44.01 52.77 5.56
C ARG A 6 -43.62 52.97 7.02
N THR A 7 -44.60 53.20 7.89
CA THR A 7 -44.36 53.31 9.34
C THR A 7 -43.88 52.01 9.97
N ALA A 8 -44.43 50.86 9.57
CA ALA A 8 -43.94 49.55 10.03
C ALA A 8 -42.50 49.27 9.55
N LEU A 9 -42.15 49.60 8.31
CA LEU A 9 -40.79 49.49 7.79
C LEU A 9 -39.82 50.39 8.56
N ALA A 10 -40.23 51.63 8.88
CA ALA A 10 -39.43 52.56 9.66
C ALA A 10 -39.22 52.06 11.11
N ALA A 11 -40.21 51.38 11.71
CA ALA A 11 -40.06 50.76 13.02
C ALA A 11 -39.11 49.56 12.98
N LEU A 12 -39.29 48.61 12.03
CA LEU A 12 -38.40 47.46 11.88
C LEU A 12 -36.95 47.86 11.57
N ALA A 13 -36.75 48.94 10.83
CA ALA A 13 -35.41 49.47 10.56
C ALA A 13 -34.72 50.01 11.82
N ARG A 14 -35.46 50.59 12.78
CA ARG A 14 -34.92 51.03 14.07
C ARG A 14 -34.59 49.86 14.99
N ASP A 15 -35.40 48.80 14.95
CA ASP A 15 -35.25 47.62 15.82
C ASP A 15 -34.22 46.60 15.28
N HIS A 16 -33.55 46.89 14.15
CA HIS A 16 -32.60 45.99 13.46
C HIS A 16 -33.15 44.56 13.21
N ALA A 17 -34.46 44.39 13.19
CA ALA A 17 -35.11 43.10 13.01
C ALA A 17 -35.10 42.68 11.52
N PRO A 18 -34.92 41.38 11.21
CA PRO A 18 -34.92 40.92 9.83
C PRO A 18 -36.27 41.20 9.15
N VAL A 19 -36.23 41.97 8.05
CA VAL A 19 -37.40 42.37 7.26
C VAL A 19 -37.94 41.17 6.49
N THR A 20 -38.80 40.38 7.12
CA THR A 20 -39.53 39.27 6.48
C THR A 20 -40.96 39.70 6.14
N VAL A 21 -41.51 39.17 5.04
CA VAL A 21 -42.88 39.47 4.58
C VAL A 21 -43.93 39.16 5.66
N ALA A 22 -43.70 38.10 6.44
CA ALA A 22 -44.57 37.71 7.54
C ALA A 22 -44.50 38.68 8.74
N ALA A 23 -43.31 39.15 9.10
CA ALA A 23 -43.16 40.15 10.17
C ALA A 23 -43.79 41.48 9.76
N LEU A 24 -43.58 41.90 8.51
CA LEU A 24 -44.12 43.14 7.99
C LEU A 24 -45.65 43.14 7.90
N ALA A 25 -46.25 42.02 7.47
CA ALA A 25 -47.70 41.84 7.45
C ALA A 25 -48.31 41.99 8.86
N ARG A 26 -47.69 41.40 9.88
CA ARG A 26 -48.14 41.53 11.28
C ARG A 26 -47.95 42.96 11.81
N ALA A 27 -46.79 43.57 11.58
CA ALA A 27 -46.45 44.91 12.08
C ALA A 27 -47.34 46.00 11.45
N ALA A 28 -47.60 45.92 10.15
CA ALA A 28 -48.48 46.86 9.45
C ALA A 28 -49.98 46.56 9.64
N ARG A 29 -50.32 45.42 10.27
CA ARG A 29 -51.68 44.85 10.37
C ARG A 29 -52.36 44.72 9.01
N VAL A 30 -51.64 44.13 8.05
CA VAL A 30 -52.09 43.92 6.67
C VAL A 30 -51.96 42.44 6.31
N SER A 31 -52.84 41.93 5.46
CA SER A 31 -52.76 40.54 5.00
C SER A 31 -51.52 40.30 4.13
N ARG A 32 -50.95 39.09 4.19
CA ARG A 32 -49.84 38.69 3.31
C ARG A 32 -50.24 38.74 1.84
N THR A 33 -51.50 38.41 1.53
CA THR A 33 -52.05 38.46 0.17
C THR A 33 -52.04 39.89 -0.40
N PHE A 34 -52.33 40.91 0.41
CA PHE A 34 -52.23 42.30 -0.02
C PHE A 34 -50.79 42.70 -0.39
N LEU A 35 -49.79 42.23 0.37
CA LEU A 35 -48.37 42.51 0.05
C LEU A 35 -47.94 41.87 -1.27
N TYR A 36 -48.50 40.71 -1.60
CA TYR A 36 -48.24 40.07 -2.89
C TYR A 36 -49.05 40.69 -4.02
N GLN A 37 -50.29 41.11 -3.82
CA GLN A 37 -51.11 41.64 -4.91
C GLN A 37 -50.78 43.09 -5.25
N ASN A 38 -50.25 43.87 -4.29
CA ASN A 38 -49.98 45.29 -4.49
C ASN A 38 -48.52 45.53 -4.93
N GLN A 39 -48.35 45.98 -6.18
CA GLN A 39 -47.04 46.28 -6.78
C GLN A 39 -46.27 47.38 -6.02
N GLN A 40 -46.97 48.38 -5.48
CA GLN A 40 -46.35 49.47 -4.72
C GLN A 40 -45.82 48.99 -3.36
N ALA A 41 -46.52 48.05 -2.71
CA ALA A 41 -46.04 47.43 -1.48
C ALA A 41 -44.78 46.59 -1.72
N ARG A 42 -44.72 45.84 -2.84
CA ARG A 42 -43.52 45.09 -3.24
C ARG A 42 -42.33 46.00 -3.49
N ALA A 43 -42.53 47.10 -4.23
CA ALA A 43 -41.48 48.06 -4.54
C ALA A 43 -40.85 48.68 -3.28
N LEU A 44 -41.66 49.01 -2.26
CA LEU A 44 -41.17 49.56 -0.98
C LEU A 44 -40.33 48.56 -0.17
N ILE A 45 -40.72 47.28 -0.18
CA ILE A 45 -39.97 46.20 0.49
C ILE A 45 -38.64 45.98 -0.22
N GLU A 46 -38.64 45.96 -1.54
CA GLU A 46 -37.44 45.78 -2.36
C GLU A 46 -36.44 46.92 -2.16
N GLN A 47 -36.89 48.17 -2.13
CA GLN A 47 -36.03 49.33 -1.87
C GLN A 47 -35.38 49.27 -0.48
N THR A 48 -36.15 48.89 0.55
CA THR A 48 -35.66 48.80 1.93
C THR A 48 -34.67 47.64 2.11
N THR A 49 -34.96 46.48 1.52
CA THR A 49 -34.06 45.31 1.55
C THR A 49 -32.78 45.55 0.76
N ARG A 50 -32.84 46.32 -0.34
CA ARG A 50 -31.67 46.75 -1.11
C ARG A 50 -30.78 47.69 -0.30
N SER A 51 -31.33 48.69 0.39
CA SER A 51 -30.56 49.56 1.30
C SER A 51 -29.91 48.80 2.46
N SER A 52 -30.61 47.84 3.07
CA SER A 52 -30.11 47.06 4.21
C SER A 52 -28.96 46.10 3.85
N ARG A 53 -28.88 45.64 2.58
CA ARG A 53 -27.86 44.70 2.12
C ARG A 53 -26.46 45.29 1.90
N THR A 54 -26.30 46.61 1.97
CA THR A 54 -25.18 47.29 1.29
C THR A 54 -23.82 47.36 2.03
N PRO A 55 -23.68 47.27 3.37
CA PRO A 55 -22.33 47.36 3.96
C PRO A 55 -21.60 46.01 4.13
N SER A 56 -22.32 44.93 4.45
CA SER A 56 -21.69 43.67 4.94
C SER A 56 -21.36 42.67 3.82
N ALA A 57 -22.22 42.57 2.79
CA ALA A 57 -22.01 41.63 1.68
C ALA A 57 -20.82 42.02 0.78
N ILE A 58 -20.52 43.32 0.66
CA ILE A 58 -19.43 43.83 -0.17
C ILE A 58 -18.07 43.60 0.53
N ALA A 59 -18.01 43.75 1.86
CA ALA A 59 -16.81 43.46 2.65
C ALA A 59 -16.48 41.95 2.71
N ALA A 60 -17.51 41.10 2.85
CA ALA A 60 -17.35 39.65 2.77
C ALA A 60 -16.94 39.18 1.37
N SER A 61 -17.53 39.78 0.32
CA SER A 61 -17.12 39.54 -1.08
C SER A 61 -15.66 39.89 -1.30
N ASN A 62 -15.19 41.09 -0.92
CA ASN A 62 -13.80 41.50 -1.12
C ASN A 62 -12.77 40.63 -0.38
N ARG A 63 -13.12 40.04 0.77
CA ARG A 63 -12.26 39.07 1.47
C ARG A 63 -12.30 37.67 0.87
N THR A 64 -13.40 37.29 0.23
CA THR A 64 -13.56 35.97 -0.40
C THR A 64 -12.92 35.92 -1.79
N GLN A 65 -12.90 37.04 -2.51
CA GLN A 65 -12.27 37.19 -3.83
C GLN A 65 -10.81 36.71 -3.91
N PRO A 66 -9.90 37.10 -3.00
CA PRO A 66 -8.52 36.60 -3.03
C PRO A 66 -8.42 35.12 -2.68
N VAL A 67 -9.28 34.61 -1.78
CA VAL A 67 -9.21 33.23 -1.28
C VAL A 67 -9.58 32.19 -2.33
N TRP A 68 -10.61 32.42 -3.16
CA TRP A 68 -10.95 31.46 -4.21
C TRP A 68 -9.92 31.45 -5.35
N LYS A 69 -9.35 32.62 -5.67
CA LYS A 69 -8.32 32.75 -6.70
C LYS A 69 -7.05 32.01 -6.30
N GLU A 70 -6.62 32.17 -5.05
CA GLU A 70 -5.48 31.44 -4.50
C GLU A 70 -5.73 29.93 -4.47
N ARG A 71 -6.94 29.49 -4.07
CA ARG A 71 -7.31 28.06 -4.13
C ARG A 71 -7.34 27.50 -5.54
N ALA A 72 -7.82 28.27 -6.52
CA ALA A 72 -7.82 27.86 -7.92
C ALA A 72 -6.39 27.70 -8.45
N LEU A 73 -5.51 28.65 -8.16
CA LEU A 73 -4.10 28.58 -8.55
C LEU A 73 -3.39 27.36 -7.91
N ASN A 74 -3.60 27.14 -6.62
CA ASN A 74 -3.05 25.98 -5.92
C ASN A 74 -3.57 24.65 -6.49
N ALA A 75 -4.84 24.59 -6.92
CA ALA A 75 -5.41 23.40 -7.55
C ALA A 75 -4.83 23.17 -8.95
N GLU A 76 -4.59 24.23 -9.72
CA GLU A 76 -3.93 24.16 -11.03
C GLU A 76 -2.49 23.66 -10.89
N ASP A 77 -1.73 24.17 -9.91
CA ASP A 77 -0.37 23.72 -9.63
C ASP A 77 -0.31 22.25 -9.21
N ALA A 78 -1.23 21.83 -8.32
CA ALA A 78 -1.35 20.44 -7.92
C ALA A 78 -1.72 19.52 -9.09
N LEU A 79 -2.63 19.96 -9.97
CA LEU A 79 -2.99 19.23 -11.18
C LEU A 79 -1.80 19.12 -12.14
N ALA A 80 -1.05 20.20 -12.35
CA ALA A 80 0.13 20.20 -13.20
C ALA A 80 1.25 19.30 -12.63
N GLN A 81 1.41 19.26 -11.31
CA GLN A 81 2.34 18.33 -10.65
C GLN A 81 1.89 16.88 -10.83
N ALA A 82 0.61 16.57 -10.60
CA ALA A 82 0.07 15.23 -10.79
C ALA A 82 0.19 14.76 -12.25
N GLN A 83 -0.08 15.63 -13.21
CA GLN A 83 0.08 15.30 -14.63
C GLN A 83 1.54 15.05 -15.02
N ARG A 84 2.49 15.80 -14.44
CA ARG A 84 3.93 15.54 -14.63
C ARG A 84 4.31 14.18 -14.07
N GLU A 85 3.86 13.85 -12.86
CA GLU A 85 4.13 12.57 -12.21
C GLU A 85 3.50 11.39 -12.98
N ILE A 86 2.28 11.55 -13.49
CA ILE A 86 1.65 10.51 -14.33
C ILE A 86 2.46 10.27 -15.60
N ARG A 87 3.05 11.32 -16.20
CA ARG A 87 3.89 11.17 -17.39
C ARG A 87 5.20 10.46 -17.06
N THR A 88 5.88 10.83 -15.97
CA THR A 88 7.12 10.17 -15.53
C THR A 88 6.90 8.69 -15.19
N GLN A 89 5.78 8.38 -14.53
CA GLN A 89 5.40 6.99 -14.24
C GLN A 89 5.11 6.20 -15.52
N ARG A 90 4.39 6.79 -16.48
CA ARG A 90 4.11 6.13 -17.77
C ARG A 90 5.38 5.86 -18.57
N THR A 91 6.34 6.79 -18.59
CA THR A 91 7.63 6.56 -19.25
C THR A 91 8.40 5.43 -18.56
N HIS A 92 8.43 5.44 -17.21
CA HIS A 92 9.11 4.40 -16.47
C HIS A 92 8.46 3.01 -16.66
N ILE A 93 7.13 2.93 -16.68
CA ILE A 93 6.41 1.70 -16.97
C ILE A 93 6.73 1.20 -18.38
N ALA A 94 6.79 2.09 -19.39
CA ALA A 94 7.15 1.71 -20.75
C ALA A 94 8.58 1.15 -20.83
N GLU A 95 9.54 1.75 -20.13
CA GLU A 95 10.92 1.24 -20.03
C GLU A 95 10.97 -0.14 -19.37
N LEU A 96 10.25 -0.33 -18.26
CA LEU A 96 10.20 -1.61 -17.55
C LEU A 96 9.55 -2.70 -18.41
N LEU A 97 8.47 -2.39 -19.12
CA LEU A 97 7.84 -3.33 -20.05
C LEU A 97 8.75 -3.68 -21.22
N GLY A 98 9.54 -2.73 -21.72
CA GLY A 98 10.59 -3.00 -22.71
C GLY A 98 11.60 -4.01 -22.18
N LYS A 99 12.16 -3.77 -20.98
CA LYS A 99 13.10 -4.69 -20.34
C LYS A 99 12.52 -6.09 -20.10
N ILE A 100 11.25 -6.17 -19.67
CA ILE A 100 10.57 -7.47 -19.48
C ILE A 100 10.46 -8.20 -20.82
N ARG A 101 10.04 -7.51 -21.88
CA ARG A 101 9.96 -8.10 -23.23
C ARG A 101 11.32 -8.58 -23.73
N ASP A 102 12.38 -7.82 -23.52
CA ASP A 102 13.73 -8.22 -23.92
C ASP A 102 14.17 -9.49 -23.17
N LEU A 103 13.92 -9.55 -21.85
CA LEU A 103 14.20 -10.75 -21.04
C LEU A 103 13.36 -11.96 -21.43
N GLU A 104 12.10 -11.77 -21.79
CA GLU A 104 11.22 -12.82 -22.30
C GLU A 104 11.66 -13.30 -23.69
N HIS A 105 12.14 -12.40 -24.54
CA HIS A 105 12.64 -12.76 -25.88
C HIS A 105 13.98 -13.52 -25.82
N ASP A 106 14.86 -13.14 -24.89
CA ASP A 106 16.12 -13.81 -24.64
C ASP A 106 15.94 -15.22 -24.06
N LEU A 107 14.75 -15.54 -23.51
CA LEU A 107 14.40 -16.88 -23.06
C LEU A 107 13.68 -17.63 -24.21
N PRO A 108 14.36 -18.55 -24.94
CA PRO A 108 13.70 -19.29 -26.02
C PRO A 108 12.49 -20.06 -25.49
N GLU A 109 11.44 -20.19 -26.31
CA GLU A 109 10.23 -20.92 -25.92
C GLU A 109 10.57 -22.33 -25.39
N GLY A 110 10.05 -22.66 -24.21
CA GLY A 110 10.35 -23.94 -23.53
C GLY A 110 11.64 -23.97 -22.70
N SER A 111 12.44 -22.90 -22.68
CA SER A 111 13.62 -22.76 -21.79
C SER A 111 13.25 -22.90 -20.31
N LEU A 112 12.16 -22.28 -19.87
CA LEU A 112 11.68 -22.37 -18.50
C LEU A 112 11.30 -23.82 -18.14
N GLN A 113 10.61 -24.52 -19.05
CA GLN A 113 10.27 -25.93 -18.84
C GLN A 113 11.53 -26.81 -18.82
N ARG A 114 12.49 -26.57 -19.71
CA ARG A 114 13.78 -27.26 -19.73
C ARG A 114 14.55 -27.03 -18.42
N LEU A 115 14.67 -25.78 -17.97
CA LEU A 115 15.34 -25.43 -16.72
C LEU A 115 14.66 -26.06 -15.51
N VAL A 116 13.32 -26.12 -15.49
CA VAL A 116 12.59 -26.81 -14.42
C VAL A 116 12.88 -28.31 -14.44
N THR A 117 12.82 -28.95 -15.61
CA THR A 117 13.16 -30.38 -15.73
C THR A 117 14.61 -30.69 -15.37
N GLU A 118 15.54 -29.82 -15.75
CA GLU A 118 16.95 -29.97 -15.40
C GLU A 118 17.18 -29.74 -13.91
N ASN A 119 16.47 -28.79 -13.30
CA ASN A 119 16.56 -28.56 -11.87
C ASN A 119 16.02 -29.75 -11.06
N THR A 120 14.92 -30.38 -11.51
CA THR A 120 14.37 -31.56 -10.83
C THR A 120 15.29 -32.77 -10.99
N THR A 121 15.85 -33.00 -12.18
CA THR A 121 16.82 -34.09 -12.41
C THR A 121 18.09 -33.89 -11.58
N LEU A 122 18.66 -32.68 -11.57
CA LEU A 122 19.84 -32.36 -10.76
C LEU A 122 19.57 -32.54 -9.26
N LYS A 123 18.40 -32.11 -8.76
CA LYS A 123 18.01 -32.35 -7.36
C LYS A 123 17.90 -33.83 -7.04
N GLN A 124 17.36 -34.63 -7.96
CA GLN A 124 17.27 -36.07 -7.79
C GLN A 124 18.65 -36.73 -7.77
N GLN A 125 19.53 -36.35 -8.71
CA GLN A 125 20.91 -36.83 -8.76
C GLN A 125 21.68 -36.46 -7.50
N ALA A 126 21.56 -35.22 -7.01
CA ALA A 126 22.20 -34.77 -5.78
C ALA A 126 21.74 -35.60 -4.56
N ARG A 127 20.44 -35.89 -4.45
CA ARG A 127 19.90 -36.75 -3.39
C ARG A 127 20.44 -38.17 -3.48
N GLN A 128 20.48 -38.74 -4.69
CA GLN A 128 21.00 -40.08 -4.93
C GLN A 128 22.47 -40.18 -4.55
N LEU A 129 23.32 -39.26 -5.04
CA LEU A 129 24.74 -39.23 -4.74
C LEU A 129 24.99 -39.06 -3.23
N THR A 130 24.18 -38.26 -2.55
CA THR A 130 24.27 -38.09 -1.09
C THR A 130 23.98 -39.40 -0.36
N GLN A 131 22.93 -40.14 -0.77
CA GLN A 131 22.60 -41.44 -0.18
C GLN A 131 23.66 -42.50 -0.48
N GLU A 132 24.20 -42.52 -1.70
CA GLU A 132 25.27 -43.44 -2.09
C GLU A 132 26.55 -43.18 -1.30
N ASN A 133 26.93 -41.91 -1.14
CA ASN A 133 28.09 -41.52 -0.34
C ASN A 133 27.92 -41.97 1.12
N GLN A 134 26.74 -41.73 1.71
CA GLN A 134 26.42 -42.19 3.06
C GLN A 134 26.54 -43.72 3.20
N ARG A 135 25.98 -44.49 2.25
CA ARG A 135 26.09 -45.95 2.24
C ARG A 135 27.54 -46.42 2.14
N ILE A 136 28.36 -45.77 1.31
CA ILE A 136 29.78 -46.12 1.15
C ILE A 136 30.54 -45.81 2.44
N GLN A 137 30.26 -44.67 3.09
CA GLN A 137 30.86 -44.31 4.36
C GLN A 137 30.52 -45.31 5.47
N GLU A 138 29.26 -45.74 5.55
CA GLU A 138 28.81 -46.77 6.50
C GLU A 138 29.53 -48.10 6.25
N ARG A 139 29.60 -48.56 4.99
CA ARG A 139 30.33 -49.78 4.62
C ARG A 139 31.82 -49.69 4.96
N LEU A 140 32.44 -48.53 4.74
CA LEU A 140 33.84 -48.29 5.09
C LEU A 140 34.04 -48.32 6.61
N ALA A 141 33.14 -47.72 7.38
CA ALA A 141 33.18 -47.75 8.83
C ALA A 141 33.06 -49.19 9.36
N SER A 142 32.10 -49.97 8.85
CA SER A 142 31.94 -51.39 9.20
C SER A 142 33.16 -52.22 8.81
N ALA A 143 33.73 -52.02 7.62
CA ALA A 143 34.94 -52.73 7.19
C ALA A 143 36.14 -52.41 8.10
N ARG A 144 36.32 -51.14 8.48
CA ARG A 144 37.37 -50.72 9.43
C ARG A 144 37.16 -51.32 10.81
N GLN A 145 35.92 -51.35 11.30
CA GLN A 145 35.61 -51.97 12.60
C GLN A 145 35.88 -53.47 12.58
N ASN A 146 35.49 -54.17 11.50
CA ASN A 146 35.77 -55.58 11.33
C ASN A 146 37.27 -55.87 11.27
N ASN A 147 38.03 -55.06 10.54
CA ASN A 147 39.48 -55.22 10.44
C ASN A 147 40.15 -55.04 11.82
N ARG A 148 39.80 -53.98 12.56
CA ARG A 148 40.26 -53.79 13.96
C ARG A 148 39.87 -54.93 14.89
N PHE A 149 38.71 -55.54 14.70
CA PHE A 149 38.28 -56.70 15.47
C PHE A 149 39.13 -57.94 15.15
N MET A 150 39.40 -58.19 13.87
CA MET A 150 40.27 -59.28 13.44
C MET A 150 41.70 -59.09 13.91
N ASP A 151 42.26 -57.88 13.83
CA ASP A 151 43.61 -57.57 14.31
C ASP A 151 43.77 -57.89 15.80
N LYS A 152 42.79 -57.49 16.63
CA LYS A 152 42.78 -57.83 18.06
C LYS A 152 42.74 -59.33 18.29
N ARG A 153 41.86 -60.03 17.58
CA ARG A 153 41.74 -61.49 17.70
C ARG A 153 43.01 -62.21 17.26
N ILE A 154 43.67 -61.73 16.22
CA ILE A 154 44.97 -62.25 15.77
C ILE A 154 46.01 -62.03 16.86
N ALA A 155 46.14 -60.82 17.39
CA ALA A 155 47.08 -60.51 18.47
C ALA A 155 46.84 -61.38 19.72
N ASP A 156 45.58 -61.61 20.11
CA ASP A 156 45.23 -62.49 21.23
C ASP A 156 45.67 -63.95 20.95
N LEU A 157 45.44 -64.44 19.73
CA LEU A 157 45.87 -65.78 19.32
C LEU A 157 47.40 -65.91 19.26
N GLU A 158 48.09 -64.90 18.73
CA GLU A 158 49.55 -64.84 18.70
C GLU A 158 50.13 -64.85 20.12
N ALA A 159 49.53 -64.10 21.06
CA ALA A 159 49.92 -64.11 22.46
C ALA A 159 49.71 -65.49 23.12
N HIS A 160 48.64 -66.20 22.77
CA HIS A 160 48.43 -67.58 23.23
C HIS A 160 49.43 -68.58 22.65
N LEU A 161 49.87 -68.39 21.40
CA LEU A 161 50.82 -69.27 20.73
C LEU A 161 52.28 -69.00 21.08
N ALA A 162 52.63 -67.76 21.47
CA ALA A 162 53.99 -67.35 21.78
C ALA A 162 54.74 -68.26 22.77
N PRO A 163 54.15 -68.72 23.90
CA PRO A 163 54.82 -69.60 24.85
C PRO A 163 55.24 -70.94 24.25
N TYR A 164 54.49 -71.45 23.27
CA TYR A 164 54.77 -72.73 22.60
C TYR A 164 55.85 -72.63 21.52
N LEU A 165 56.08 -71.42 20.99
CA LEU A 165 57.11 -71.15 19.98
C LEU A 165 58.48 -70.82 20.61
N THR A 166 58.49 -70.28 21.83
CA THR A 166 59.73 -69.90 22.54
C THR A 166 60.25 -70.95 23.52
N ALA A 167 59.53 -72.06 23.74
CA ALA A 167 60.05 -73.16 24.54
C ALA A 167 61.22 -73.85 23.80
N PRO A 168 62.43 -73.93 24.37
CA PRO A 168 63.52 -74.65 23.72
C PRO A 168 63.12 -76.12 23.58
N SER A 169 63.26 -76.67 22.36
CA SER A 169 63.16 -78.10 22.14
C SER A 169 64.16 -78.78 23.06
N THR A 170 63.68 -79.37 24.15
CA THR A 170 64.50 -80.17 25.05
C THR A 170 65.17 -81.25 24.22
N PRO A 171 66.52 -81.32 24.15
CA PRO A 171 67.19 -82.36 23.38
C PRO A 171 66.89 -83.70 24.03
N THR A 172 66.15 -84.52 23.28
CA THR A 172 66.00 -85.95 23.51
C THR A 172 67.39 -86.57 23.50
N THR A 173 67.80 -87.18 24.61
CA THR A 173 68.96 -88.08 24.64
C THR A 173 68.58 -89.31 25.50
N PRO A 174 69.18 -90.47 25.19
CA PRO A 174 68.52 -91.77 24.92
C PRO A 174 67.96 -92.52 26.12
#